data_AF-A0A955J3M0-F1
#
_entry.id   AF-A0A955J3M0-F1
#
_cell.length_a   1.000
_cell.length_b   1.000
_cell.length_c   1.000
_cell.angle_alpha   90.00
_cell.angle_beta   90.00
_cell.angle_gamma   90.00
#
_symmetry.space_group_name_H-M   'P 1'
#
loop_
_entity.id
_entity.type
_entity.pdbx_description
1 polymer ?
#
loop_
_entity_poly.entity_id
_entity_poly.type
_entity_poly.pdbx_seq_one_letter_code
_entity_poly.pdbx_strand_id
1 'polypeptide(L)'
;MLNKINDQIEVLMDFTYGYPTPIYFTWKNKNINIENLDFYHTSYEGDALYHHFAVSTKTESYKLTFNSKTLVWRLNEVYTDGFAKAHTGDYDVYNVKTSRGKQYIKTTKPSHFAH
;
A
#
# COMPACT_ATOMS: atom_id res chain seq x y z
N MET A 1 -12.91 -0.39 4.97
CA MET A 1 -13.92 -0.18 3.93
C MET A 1 -13.16 0.20 2.67
N LEU A 2 -13.67 -0.09 1.46
CA LEU A 2 -13.05 0.40 0.23
C LEU A 2 -13.60 1.78 -0.11
N ASN A 3 -12.71 2.76 -0.22
CA ASN A 3 -13.03 4.11 -0.69
C ASN A 3 -12.28 4.37 -2.00
N LYS A 4 -13.02 4.55 -3.10
CA LYS A 4 -12.47 5.01 -4.37
C LYS A 4 -12.27 6.52 -4.32
N ILE A 5 -11.06 6.97 -4.62
CA ILE A 5 -10.57 8.34 -4.50
C ILE A 5 -9.86 8.70 -5.82
N ASN A 6 -9.63 9.99 -6.07
CA ASN A 6 -8.83 10.43 -7.22
C ASN A 6 -8.06 11.71 -6.86
N ASP A 7 -7.43 11.69 -5.69
CA ASP A 7 -6.77 12.85 -5.12
C ASP A 7 -5.32 12.90 -5.61
N GLN A 8 -4.86 14.08 -6.00
CA GLN A 8 -3.43 14.30 -6.26
C GLN A 8 -2.67 14.24 -4.92
N ILE A 9 -1.52 13.58 -4.94
CA ILE A 9 -0.67 13.39 -3.76
C ILE A 9 0.79 13.69 -4.09
N GLU A 10 1.61 13.85 -3.06
CA GLU A 10 3.07 13.94 -3.16
C GLU A 10 3.66 12.62 -2.67
N VAL A 11 4.67 12.08 -3.36
CA VAL A 11 5.26 10.77 -3.05
C VAL A 11 6.77 10.88 -3.02
N LEU A 12 7.40 10.36 -1.96
CA LEU A 12 8.84 10.10 -1.94
C LEU A 12 9.10 8.70 -2.52
N MET A 13 9.99 8.65 -3.52
CA MET A 13 10.41 7.42 -4.18
C MET A 13 11.87 7.09 -3.86
N ASP A 14 12.14 5.81 -3.67
CA ASP A 14 13.47 5.21 -3.61
C ASP A 14 13.70 4.34 -4.86
N PHE A 15 14.89 4.43 -5.42
CA PHE A 15 15.34 3.68 -6.60
C PHE A 15 16.60 2.84 -6.33
N THR A 16 17.04 2.74 -5.08
CA THR A 16 18.30 2.09 -4.68
C THR A 16 18.41 0.65 -5.18
N TYR A 17 17.31 -0.10 -5.21
CA TYR A 17 17.28 -1.51 -5.60
C TYR A 17 17.03 -1.76 -7.09
N GLY A 18 17.11 -0.71 -7.92
CA GLY A 18 16.88 -0.82 -9.37
C GLY A 18 15.41 -0.96 -9.77
N TYR A 19 14.48 -0.82 -8.82
CA TYR A 19 13.04 -0.74 -9.07
C TYR A 19 12.40 0.39 -8.26
N PRO A 20 11.34 1.04 -8.78
CA PRO A 20 10.68 2.16 -8.12
C PRO A 20 9.96 1.70 -6.85
N THR A 21 10.36 2.25 -5.71
CA THR A 21 9.80 1.90 -4.40
C THR A 21 9.26 3.16 -3.71
N PRO A 22 7.94 3.31 -3.56
CA PRO A 22 7.38 4.43 -2.81
C PRO A 22 7.63 4.23 -1.30
N ILE A 23 8.21 5.23 -0.64
CA ILE A 23 8.61 5.18 0.78
C ILE A 23 7.59 5.85 1.69
N TYR A 24 7.06 7.00 1.27
CA TYR A 24 5.93 7.63 1.93
C TYR A 24 5.19 8.53 0.95
N PHE A 25 3.97 8.93 1.30
CA PHE A 25 3.23 9.95 0.57
C PHE A 25 2.49 10.90 1.49
N THR A 26 2.18 12.10 0.99
CA THR A 26 1.41 13.11 1.71
C THR A 26 0.02 13.21 1.09
N TRP A 27 -1.00 13.01 1.92
CA TRP A 27 -2.41 13.12 1.53
C TRP A 27 -3.17 13.93 2.58
N LYS A 28 -3.83 15.02 2.16
CA LYS A 28 -4.59 15.93 3.04
C LYS A 28 -3.79 16.40 4.27
N ASN A 29 -2.55 16.84 4.03
CA ASN A 29 -1.60 17.27 5.07
C ASN A 29 -1.20 16.18 6.08
N LYS A 30 -1.47 14.91 5.78
CA LYS A 30 -1.02 13.76 6.57
C LYS A 30 0.07 13.01 5.81
N ASN A 31 1.20 12.79 6.46
CA ASN A 31 2.26 11.92 5.95
C ASN A 31 1.93 10.48 6.30
N ILE A 32 2.01 9.60 5.30
CA ILE A 32 1.70 8.19 5.39
C ILE A 32 2.95 7.42 5.00
N ASN A 33 3.60 6.80 5.99
CA ASN A 33 4.78 5.97 5.80
C ASN A 33 4.36 4.61 5.24
N ILE A 34 4.91 4.24 4.10
CA ILE A 34 4.64 2.94 3.47
C ILE A 34 5.53 1.90 4.16
N GLU A 35 4.94 0.76 4.53
CA GLU A 35 5.67 -0.35 5.12
C GLU A 35 5.98 -1.43 4.11
N ASN A 36 5.05 -1.71 3.19
CA ASN A 36 5.24 -2.70 2.15
C ASN A 36 4.76 -2.19 0.79
N LEU A 37 5.50 -2.56 -0.25
CA LEU A 37 5.07 -2.52 -1.63
C LEU A 37 4.50 -3.90 -1.99
N ASP A 38 3.17 -4.02 -1.98
CA ASP A 38 2.47 -5.30 -2.15
C ASP A 38 2.42 -5.71 -3.63
N PHE A 39 2.28 -4.74 -4.53
CA PHE A 39 2.22 -4.99 -5.97
C PHE A 39 2.69 -3.77 -6.78
N TYR A 40 3.39 -4.03 -7.88
CA TYR A 40 3.80 -3.02 -8.83
C TYR A 40 3.62 -3.54 -10.26
N HIS A 41 3.02 -2.72 -11.11
CA HIS A 41 2.95 -2.97 -12.55
C HIS A 41 2.84 -1.66 -13.32
N THR A 42 2.96 -1.75 -14.64
CA THR A 42 2.82 -0.62 -15.55
C THR A 42 1.75 -0.88 -16.60
N SER A 43 1.10 0.19 -17.05
CA SER A 43 0.15 0.15 -18.17
C SER A 43 0.37 1.35 -19.09
N TYR A 44 -0.13 1.28 -20.32
CA TYR A 44 -0.17 2.42 -21.24
C TYR A 44 -1.63 2.84 -21.44
N GLU A 45 -1.90 4.14 -21.32
CA GLU A 45 -3.14 4.74 -21.82
C GLU A 45 -2.79 5.77 -22.89
N GLY A 46 -3.04 5.42 -24.15
CA GLY A 46 -2.52 6.18 -25.28
C GLY A 46 -0.99 6.15 -25.29
N ASP A 47 -0.36 7.32 -25.23
CA ASP A 47 1.10 7.48 -25.21
C ASP A 47 1.67 7.72 -23.80
N ALA A 48 0.82 7.75 -22.77
CA ALA A 48 1.25 7.91 -21.39
C ALA A 48 1.49 6.55 -20.72
N LEU A 49 2.71 6.36 -20.20
CA LEU A 49 3.03 5.22 -19.34
C LEU A 49 2.60 5.53 -17.90
N TYR A 50 1.77 4.65 -17.35
CA TYR A 50 1.30 4.71 -15.98
C TYR A 50 1.98 3.64 -15.13
N HIS A 51 2.44 4.05 -13.96
CA HIS A 51 2.96 3.16 -12.94
C HIS A 51 1.90 3.00 -11.85
N HIS A 52 1.54 1.76 -11.54
CA HIS A 52 0.52 1.46 -10.53
C HIS A 52 1.17 0.72 -9.37
N PHE A 53 0.88 1.18 -8.16
CA PHE A 53 1.42 0.66 -6.92
C PHE A 53 0.28 0.27 -5.99
N ALA A 54 0.34 -0.93 -5.42
CA ALA A 54 -0.43 -1.29 -4.23
C ALA A 54 0.54 -1.28 -3.05
N VAL A 55 0.23 -0.50 -2.03
CA VAL A 55 1.10 -0.29 -0.86
C VAL A 55 0.30 -0.44 0.41
N SER A 56 0.96 -0.85 1.49
CA SER A 56 0.32 -1.02 2.79
C SER A 56 1.10 -0.38 3.93
N THR A 57 0.33 0.03 4.94
CA THR A 57 0.79 0.36 6.29
C THR A 57 0.37 -0.76 7.24
N LYS A 58 0.63 -0.61 8.54
CA LYS A 58 0.11 -1.52 9.57
C LYS A 58 -1.41 -1.70 9.56
N THR A 59 -2.16 -0.69 9.12
CA THR A 59 -3.61 -0.61 9.35
C THR A 59 -4.43 -0.39 8.08
N GLU A 60 -3.83 0.17 7.04
CA GLU A 60 -4.50 0.61 5.83
C GLU A 60 -3.69 0.23 4.59
N SER A 61 -4.37 -0.04 3.48
CA SER A 61 -3.75 -0.27 2.17
C SER A 61 -4.23 0.77 1.17
N TYR A 62 -3.40 1.06 0.17
CA TYR A 62 -3.62 2.13 -0.79
C TYR A 62 -3.27 1.67 -2.20
N LYS A 63 -3.97 2.23 -3.19
CA LYS A 63 -3.54 2.17 -4.60
C LYS A 63 -3.12 3.54 -5.07
N LEU A 64 -1.89 3.63 -5.57
CA LEU A 64 -1.31 4.84 -6.12
C LEU A 64 -1.07 4.65 -7.61
N THR A 65 -1.20 5.73 -8.36
CA THR A 65 -0.84 5.76 -9.77
C THR A 65 0.04 6.98 -10.06
N PHE A 66 1.10 6.77 -10.83
CA PHE A 66 1.95 7.82 -11.35
C PHE A 66 1.89 7.86 -12.87
N ASN A 67 1.57 9.03 -13.42
CA ASN A 67 1.62 9.27 -14.86
C ASN A 67 3.01 9.82 -15.23
N SER A 68 3.82 9.05 -15.95
CA SER A 68 5.18 9.43 -16.33
C SER A 68 5.26 10.59 -17.34
N LYS A 69 4.16 10.88 -18.04
CA LYS A 69 4.07 11.97 -19.01
C LYS A 69 3.75 13.31 -18.35
N THR A 70 2.84 13.33 -17.38
CA THR A 70 2.44 14.56 -16.67
C THR A 70 3.17 14.75 -15.34
N LEU A 71 3.88 13.72 -14.88
CA LEU A 71 4.55 13.66 -13.58
C LEU A 71 3.59 13.82 -12.39
N VAL A 72 2.31 13.47 -12.57
CA VAL A 72 1.28 13.57 -11.54
C VAL A 72 1.09 12.23 -10.83
N TRP A 73 1.12 12.29 -9.50
CA TRP A 73 0.72 11.19 -8.62
C TRP A 73 -0.73 11.32 -8.19
N ARG A 74 -1.42 10.17 -8.11
CA ARG A 74 -2.80 10.09 -7.64
C ARG A 74 -2.98 8.94 -6.65
N LEU A 75 -3.74 9.18 -5.61
CA LEU A 75 -4.32 8.17 -4.73
C LEU A 75 -5.67 7.73 -5.32
N ASN A 76 -5.75 6.47 -5.74
CA ASN A 76 -6.94 5.92 -6.39
C ASN A 76 -7.87 5.23 -5.43
N GLU A 77 -7.34 4.50 -4.45
CA GLU A 77 -8.16 3.72 -3.53
C GLU A 77 -7.53 3.68 -2.14
N VAL A 78 -8.36 3.75 -1.09
CA VAL A 78 -7.98 3.53 0.30
C VAL A 78 -8.81 2.38 0.86
N TYR A 79 -8.15 1.46 1.55
CA TYR A 79 -8.75 0.30 2.20
C TYR A 79 -8.54 0.39 3.71
N THR A 80 -9.62 0.65 4.46
CA THR A 80 -9.56 0.93 5.92
C THR A 80 -10.10 -0.16 6.85
N ASP A 81 -10.48 -1.35 6.35
CA ASP A 81 -11.04 -2.39 7.24
C ASP A 81 -9.97 -3.37 7.75
N GLY A 82 -9.26 -2.91 8.77
CA GLY A 82 -9.26 -3.56 10.08
C GLY A 82 -8.41 -4.81 10.26
N PHE A 83 -7.10 -4.70 10.16
CA PHE A 83 -6.21 -5.63 10.88
C PHE A 83 -6.15 -5.24 12.37
N ALA A 84 -7.07 -5.76 13.18
CA ALA A 84 -6.86 -5.75 14.62
C ALA A 84 -5.73 -6.73 14.93
N LYS A 85 -4.50 -6.21 15.10
CA LYS A 85 -3.34 -6.99 15.54
C LYS A 85 -3.66 -7.58 16.91
N ALA A 86 -3.87 -8.88 16.97
CA ALA A 86 -3.87 -9.62 18.23
C ALA A 86 -2.54 -10.38 18.30
N HIS A 87 -1.69 -10.01 19.25
CA HIS A 87 -0.50 -10.79 19.56
C HIS A 87 -0.90 -11.95 20.46
N THR A 88 -0.85 -13.17 19.93
CA THR A 88 -1.06 -14.40 20.68
C THR A 88 0.18 -15.27 20.50
N GLY A 89 1.13 -15.17 21.44
CA GLY A 89 2.42 -15.87 21.36
C GLY A 89 3.36 -15.32 20.28
N ASP A 90 4.14 -16.20 19.63
CA ASP A 90 5.12 -15.84 18.59
C ASP A 90 4.53 -15.50 17.21
N TYR A 91 3.21 -15.45 17.10
CA TYR A 91 2.51 -15.28 15.84
C TYR A 91 1.71 -13.98 15.85
N ASP A 92 1.76 -13.28 14.71
CA ASP A 92 0.82 -12.21 14.44
C ASP A 92 -0.46 -12.85 13.88
N VAL A 93 -1.57 -12.63 14.59
CA VAL A 93 -2.89 -13.10 14.16
C VAL A 93 -3.68 -11.91 13.64
N TYR A 94 -4.06 -11.99 12.39
CA TYR A 94 -4.84 -10.97 11.70
C TYR A 94 -6.32 -11.34 11.73
N ASN A 95 -7.12 -10.48 12.35
CA ASN A 95 -8.58 -10.54 12.25
C ASN A 95 -9.00 -9.89 10.94
N VAL A 96 -9.54 -10.67 9.99
CA VAL A 96 -10.08 -10.14 8.74
C VAL A 96 -11.59 -10.12 8.82
N LYS A 97 -12.21 -8.94 8.76
CA LYS A 97 -13.65 -8.82 8.56
C LYS A 97 -13.93 -8.76 7.06
N THR A 98 -14.54 -9.81 6.52
CA THR A 98 -15.01 -9.85 5.13
C THR A 98 -16.52 -9.61 5.07
N SER A 99 -17.05 -9.28 3.88
CA SER A 99 -18.50 -9.20 3.65
C SER A 99 -19.25 -10.51 3.90
N ARG A 100 -18.53 -11.64 4.06
CA ARG A 100 -19.06 -12.98 4.34
C ARG A 100 -18.81 -13.46 5.78
N GLY A 101 -18.31 -12.59 6.67
CA GLY A 101 -18.04 -12.90 8.07
C GLY A 101 -16.58 -12.70 8.49
N LYS A 102 -16.27 -13.04 9.75
CA LYS A 102 -14.92 -12.95 10.33
C LYS A 102 -14.07 -14.16 9.91
N GLN A 103 -12.89 -13.92 9.37
CA GLN A 103 -11.89 -14.94 9.05
C GLN A 103 -10.58 -14.62 9.78
N TYR A 104 -9.90 -15.66 10.26
CA TYR A 104 -8.61 -15.54 10.93
C TYR A 104 -7.49 -15.97 10.01
N ILE A 105 -6.47 -15.13 9.85
CA ILE A 105 -5.24 -15.47 9.12
C ILE A 105 -4.10 -15.52 10.14
N LYS A 106 -3.39 -16.65 10.18
CA LYS A 106 -2.16 -16.81 10.96
C LYS A 106 -0.98 -16.55 10.05
N THR A 107 -0.09 -15.64 10.43
CA THR A 107 1.23 -15.55 9.78
C THR A 107 2.30 -15.85 10.80
N THR A 108 3.23 -16.73 10.46
CA THR A 108 4.55 -16.76 11.08
C THR A 108 5.24 -15.42 10.84
N LYS A 109 5.92 -14.87 11.86
CA LYS A 109 6.82 -13.71 11.71
C LYS A 109 7.61 -13.84 10.40
N PRO A 110 7.66 -12.82 9.52
CA PRO A 110 8.67 -12.79 8.46
C PRO A 110 10.02 -12.84 9.14
N SER A 111 10.78 -13.90 8.86
CA SER A 111 12.09 -14.16 9.43
C SER A 111 13.15 -13.20 8.86
N HIS A 112 13.04 -11.89 9.06
CA HIS A 112 14.08 -10.94 8.65
C HIS A 112 14.31 -9.86 9.70
N PHE A 113 14.95 -10.28 10.79
CA PHE A 113 16.17 -9.67 11.33
C PHE A 113 17.05 -10.80 11.84
N ALA A 114 17.63 -11.55 10.90
CA ALA A 114 18.86 -12.28 11.16
C ALA A 114 19.97 -11.48 10.49
N HIS A 115 20.68 -10.68 11.27
CA HIS A 115 22.13 -10.48 11.30
C HIS A 115 22.46 -9.66 12.55
#